data_AF-A0A8T9DI87-F1
#
_entry.id   AF-A0A8T9DI87-F1
#
_cell.length_a   1.000
_cell.length_b   1.000
_cell.length_c   1.000
_cell.angle_alpha   90.00
_cell.angle_beta   90.00
_cell.angle_gamma   90.00
#
_symmetry.space_group_name_H-M   'P 1'
#
loop_
_entity.id
_entity.type
_entity.pdbx_description
1 polymer ?
#
loop_
_entity_poly.entity_id
_entity_poly.type
_entity_poly.pdbx_seq_one_letter_code
_entity_poly.pdbx_strand_id
1 'polypeptide(L)'
;MPRLTPQQRIALAGTLEIRAATGEGLSSEKRVELRLAAKNLLALNAMEERRNQSKSPAEGIARIFDQAAEQRWSEDLREELGYRHMIHLADVFEGWAFDSRITPERTAELAGWAESMRALAEKVGSTWDPPRPAGALSLVGFIGRMMDE
;
A
#
# COMPACT_ATOMS: atom_id res chain seq x y z
N MET A 1 10.65 -21.36 21.70
CA MET A 1 12.03 -21.24 21.19
C MET A 1 12.14 -19.94 20.39
N PRO A 2 13.20 -19.13 20.57
CA PRO A 2 13.39 -17.91 19.80
C PRO A 2 13.56 -18.24 18.31
N ARG A 3 12.93 -17.47 17.42
CA ARG A 3 13.12 -17.59 15.97
C ARG A 3 14.50 -17.04 15.60
N LEU A 4 15.27 -17.80 14.82
CA LEU A 4 16.57 -17.35 14.31
C LEU A 4 16.38 -16.22 13.29
N THR A 5 17.16 -15.15 13.45
CA THR A 5 17.27 -14.08 12.44
C THR A 5 17.87 -14.61 11.14
N PRO A 6 17.70 -13.90 10.01
CA PRO A 6 18.32 -14.25 8.74
C PRO A 6 19.84 -14.49 8.83
N GLN A 7 20.56 -13.57 9.48
CA GLN A 7 22.02 -13.69 9.66
C GLN A 7 22.40 -14.90 10.52
N GLN A 8 21.63 -15.19 11.58
CA GLN A 8 21.84 -16.38 12.40
C GLN A 8 21.59 -17.68 11.62
N ARG A 9 20.62 -17.71 10.72
CA ARG A 9 20.38 -18.88 9.84
C ARG A 9 21.52 -19.10 8.87
N ILE A 10 22.05 -18.04 8.26
CA ILE A 10 23.21 -18.12 7.36
C ILE A 10 24.44 -18.63 8.12
N ALA A 11 24.74 -18.05 9.29
CA ALA A 11 25.86 -18.47 10.13
C ALA A 11 25.75 -19.94 10.58
N LEU A 12 24.54 -20.37 10.97
CA LEU A 12 24.28 -21.75 11.35
C LEU A 12 24.42 -22.70 10.16
N ALA A 13 23.89 -22.35 8.99
CA ALA A 13 24.03 -23.14 7.76
C ALA A 13 25.51 -23.34 7.40
N GLY A 14 26.33 -22.29 7.49
CA GLY A 14 27.78 -22.38 7.29
C GLY A 14 28.46 -23.32 8.28
N THR A 15 28.10 -23.23 9.57
CA THR A 15 28.62 -24.14 10.61
C THR A 15 28.26 -25.60 10.33
N LEU A 16 27.03 -25.87 9.88
CA LEU A 16 26.56 -27.21 9.55
C LEU A 16 27.29 -27.80 8.32
N GLU A 17 27.53 -26.99 7.28
CA GLU A 17 28.32 -27.40 6.11
C GLU A 17 29.77 -27.72 6.49
N ILE A 18 30.41 -26.86 7.29
CA ILE A 18 31.77 -27.11 7.78
C ILE A 18 31.80 -28.42 8.59
N ARG A 19 30.86 -28.62 9.52
CA ARG A 19 30.79 -29.85 10.32
C ARG A 19 30.55 -31.09 9.46
N ALA A 20 29.74 -30.99 8.41
CA ALA A 20 29.51 -32.09 7.47
C ALA A 20 30.76 -32.42 6.64
N ALA A 21 31.60 -31.43 6.35
CA ALA A 21 32.83 -31.59 5.57
C ALA A 21 34.00 -32.13 6.40
N THR A 22 34.22 -31.58 7.61
CA THR A 22 35.43 -31.81 8.40
C THR A 22 35.21 -32.64 9.67
N GLY A 23 33.97 -32.99 9.99
CA GLY A 23 33.66 -33.72 11.23
C GLY A 23 34.22 -35.15 11.21
N GLU A 24 35.22 -35.37 12.06
CA GLU A 24 35.72 -36.70 12.41
C GLU A 24 34.65 -37.51 13.16
N GLY A 25 34.60 -38.82 12.90
CA GLY A 25 33.64 -39.74 13.52
C GLY A 25 32.20 -39.65 13.04
N LEU A 26 31.89 -38.81 12.03
CA LEU A 26 30.54 -38.75 11.44
C LEU A 26 30.34 -39.83 10.37
N SER A 27 29.20 -40.53 10.45
CA SER A 27 28.74 -41.40 9.37
C SER A 27 28.39 -40.60 8.11
N SER A 28 28.41 -41.27 6.95
CA SER A 28 27.99 -40.68 5.68
C SER A 28 26.57 -40.11 5.75
N GLU A 29 25.65 -40.83 6.38
CA GLU A 29 24.26 -40.44 6.58
C GLU A 29 24.15 -39.16 7.42
N LYS A 30 24.91 -39.07 8.52
CA LYS A 30 24.91 -37.87 9.37
C LYS A 30 25.46 -36.64 8.63
N ARG A 31 26.44 -36.82 7.74
CA ARG A 31 26.94 -35.73 6.88
C ARG A 31 25.88 -35.28 5.88
N VAL A 32 25.09 -36.19 5.31
CA VAL A 32 23.99 -35.85 4.40
C VAL A 32 22.89 -35.07 5.15
N GLU A 33 22.50 -35.50 6.34
CA GLU A 33 21.52 -34.78 7.16
C GLU A 33 21.95 -33.35 7.48
N LEU A 34 23.22 -33.15 7.86
CA LEU A 34 23.76 -31.82 8.17
C LEU A 34 23.71 -30.89 6.96
N ARG A 35 24.07 -31.38 5.76
CA ARG A 35 23.97 -30.61 4.51
C ARG A 35 22.53 -30.29 4.15
N LEU A 36 21.62 -31.25 4.35
CA LEU A 36 20.19 -31.03 4.11
C LEU A 36 19.64 -29.96 5.06
N ALA A 37 20.02 -30.00 6.33
CA ALA A 37 19.65 -28.99 7.32
C ALA A 37 20.19 -27.59 6.94
N ALA A 38 21.44 -27.49 6.48
CA ALA A 38 22.02 -26.24 5.99
C ALA A 38 21.23 -25.68 4.79
N LYS A 39 20.93 -26.53 3.79
CA LYS A 39 20.11 -26.15 2.63
C LYS A 39 18.73 -25.67 3.03
N ASN A 40 18.09 -26.34 3.98
CA ASN A 40 16.76 -25.94 4.46
C ASN A 40 16.78 -24.57 5.15
N LEU A 41 17.82 -24.25 5.93
CA LEU A 41 17.98 -22.94 6.55
C LEU A 41 18.15 -21.82 5.52
N LEU A 42 18.93 -22.05 4.46
CA LEU A 42 19.09 -21.09 3.37
C LEU A 42 17.81 -20.93 2.54
N ALA A 43 17.10 -22.03 2.26
CA ALA A 43 15.82 -22.00 1.57
C ALA A 43 14.76 -21.21 2.37
N LEU A 44 14.70 -21.41 3.70
CA LEU A 44 13.84 -20.61 4.58
C LEU A 44 14.16 -19.12 4.50
N ASN A 45 15.44 -18.77 4.43
CA ASN A 45 15.87 -17.37 4.30
C ASN A 45 15.45 -16.76 2.95
N ALA A 46 15.69 -17.47 1.86
CA ALA A 46 15.29 -17.03 0.52
C ALA A 46 13.76 -16.90 0.37
N MET A 47 12.99 -17.80 0.98
CA MET A 47 11.52 -17.68 1.01
C MET A 47 11.05 -16.45 1.77
N GLU A 48 11.69 -16.13 2.89
CA GLU A 48 11.34 -14.94 3.68
C GLU A 48 11.74 -13.64 2.99
N GLU A 49 12.91 -13.60 2.32
CA GLU A 49 13.31 -12.48 1.46
C GLU A 49 12.31 -12.25 0.33
N ARG A 50 11.90 -13.31 -0.38
CA ARG A 50 10.86 -13.20 -1.43
C ARG A 50 9.52 -12.71 -0.87
N ARG A 51 9.11 -13.18 0.31
CA ARG A 51 7.89 -12.73 0.99
C ARG A 51 7.95 -11.26 1.40
N ASN A 52 9.12 -10.78 1.80
CA ASN A 52 9.32 -9.38 2.14
C ASN A 52 9.39 -8.50 0.89
N GLN A 53 9.97 -9.00 -0.21
CA GLN A 53 9.94 -8.35 -1.51
C GLN A 53 8.53 -8.23 -2.09
N SER A 54 7.70 -9.27 -1.95
CA SER A 54 6.27 -9.25 -2.34
C SER A 54 5.37 -8.43 -1.40
N LYS A 55 5.96 -7.77 -0.41
CA LYS A 55 5.33 -6.80 0.49
C LYS A 55 6.09 -5.48 0.40
N SER A 56 6.54 -5.11 -0.79
CA SER A 56 7.22 -3.84 -0.98
C SER A 56 6.32 -2.72 -0.47
N PRO A 57 6.81 -1.82 0.41
CA PRO A 57 6.04 -0.67 0.86
C PRO A 57 5.46 0.14 -0.30
N ALA A 58 6.18 0.19 -1.44
CA ALA A 58 5.72 0.85 -2.65
C ALA A 58 4.49 0.17 -3.30
N GLU A 59 4.42 -1.17 -3.31
CA GLU A 59 3.23 -1.89 -3.80
C GLU A 59 2.02 -1.67 -2.87
N GLY A 60 2.27 -1.54 -1.57
CA GLY A 60 1.24 -1.17 -0.60
C GLY A 60 0.68 0.23 -0.86
N ILE A 61 1.56 1.20 -1.08
CA ILE A 61 1.20 2.60 -1.37
C ILE A 61 0.45 2.71 -2.70
N ALA A 62 0.94 2.04 -3.77
CA ALA A 62 0.27 2.04 -5.07
C ALA A 62 -1.15 1.47 -4.96
N ARG A 63 -1.32 0.37 -4.22
CA ARG A 63 -2.65 -0.20 -3.99
C ARG A 63 -3.58 0.74 -3.23
N ILE A 64 -3.08 1.49 -2.25
CA ILE A 64 -3.88 2.48 -1.51
C ILE A 64 -4.36 3.59 -2.46
N PHE A 65 -3.46 4.08 -3.32
CA PHE A 65 -3.81 5.04 -4.35
C PHE A 65 -4.90 4.49 -5.28
N ASP A 66 -4.70 3.30 -5.86
CA ASP A 66 -5.64 2.71 -6.81
C ASP A 66 -7.04 2.53 -6.19
N GLN A 67 -7.10 2.06 -4.93
CA GLN A 67 -8.36 1.92 -4.20
C GLN A 67 -9.07 3.26 -3.98
N ALA A 68 -8.31 4.33 -3.70
CA ALA A 68 -8.85 5.68 -3.52
C ALA A 68 -9.26 6.31 -4.87
N ALA A 69 -8.53 6.06 -5.95
CA ALA A 69 -8.86 6.54 -7.30
C ALA A 69 -10.13 5.88 -7.85
N GLU A 70 -10.28 4.57 -7.61
CA GLU A 70 -11.47 3.81 -7.95
C GLU A 70 -12.66 4.06 -7.02
N GLN A 71 -12.51 4.93 -6.01
CA GLN A 71 -13.56 5.21 -5.05
C GLN A 71 -14.82 5.68 -5.77
N ARG A 72 -15.87 4.87 -5.65
CA ARG A 72 -17.20 5.25 -6.10
C ARG A 72 -17.79 6.19 -5.07
N TRP A 73 -17.63 7.49 -5.31
CA TRP A 73 -18.44 8.50 -4.65
C TRP A 73 -19.91 8.12 -4.78
N SER A 74 -20.70 8.36 -3.72
CA SER A 74 -22.14 8.09 -3.76
C SER A 74 -22.76 8.76 -5.00
N GLU A 75 -23.76 8.14 -5.60
CA GLU A 75 -24.52 8.78 -6.69
C GLU A 75 -25.06 10.14 -6.23
N ASP A 76 -25.47 10.23 -4.96
CA ASP A 76 -25.85 11.46 -4.27
C ASP A 76 -24.79 12.58 -4.38
N LEU A 77 -23.49 12.26 -4.40
CA LEU A 77 -22.46 13.29 -4.49
C LEU A 77 -22.48 14.04 -5.84
N ARG A 78 -22.90 13.39 -6.94
CA ARG A 78 -23.10 14.07 -8.23
C ARG A 78 -24.29 15.01 -8.20
N GLU A 79 -25.28 14.72 -7.37
CA GLU A 79 -26.43 15.58 -7.14
C GLU A 79 -26.09 16.71 -6.17
N GLU A 80 -25.10 16.51 -5.31
CA GLU A 80 -24.63 17.52 -4.37
C GLU A 80 -23.61 18.49 -4.95
N LEU A 81 -22.79 18.11 -5.93
CA LEU A 81 -21.65 18.92 -6.39
C LEU A 81 -21.74 19.28 -7.89
N GLY A 82 -21.45 20.54 -8.20
CA GLY A 82 -21.17 20.99 -9.57
C GLY A 82 -19.73 20.66 -9.97
N TYR A 83 -19.45 20.78 -11.26
CA TYR A 83 -18.12 20.56 -11.83
C TYR A 83 -17.03 21.34 -11.08
N ARG A 84 -17.29 22.64 -10.81
CA ARG A 84 -16.34 23.52 -10.15
C ARG A 84 -16.01 23.05 -8.72
N HIS A 85 -17.02 22.62 -7.97
CA HIS A 85 -16.82 22.09 -6.62
C HIS A 85 -15.97 20.80 -6.64
N MET A 86 -16.21 19.90 -7.62
CA MET A 86 -15.43 18.67 -7.75
C MET A 86 -13.96 18.94 -8.09
N ILE A 87 -13.70 19.83 -9.05
CA ILE A 87 -12.32 20.25 -9.39
C ILE A 87 -11.64 20.89 -8.18
N HIS A 88 -12.35 21.77 -7.48
CA HIS A 88 -11.77 22.44 -6.32
C HIS A 88 -11.47 21.46 -5.17
N LEU A 89 -12.36 20.50 -4.92
CA LEU A 89 -12.09 19.41 -3.96
C LEU A 89 -10.88 18.57 -4.36
N ALA A 90 -10.70 18.29 -5.65
CA ALA A 90 -9.51 17.59 -6.13
C ALA A 90 -8.23 18.36 -5.79
N ASP A 91 -8.22 19.67 -6.03
CA ASP A 91 -7.06 20.52 -5.74
C ASP A 91 -6.79 20.63 -4.22
N VAL A 92 -7.85 20.60 -3.40
CA VAL A 92 -7.73 20.57 -1.94
C VAL A 92 -7.11 19.26 -1.46
N PHE A 93 -7.57 18.12 -1.98
CA PHE A 93 -7.01 16.81 -1.63
C PHE A 93 -5.54 16.71 -2.07
N GLU A 94 -5.21 17.19 -3.27
CA GLU A 94 -3.83 17.25 -3.73
C GLU A 94 -2.97 18.20 -2.87
N GLY A 95 -3.49 19.38 -2.52
CA GLY A 95 -2.82 20.32 -1.62
C GLY A 95 -2.53 19.72 -0.24
N TRP A 96 -3.47 18.94 0.32
CA TRP A 96 -3.25 18.21 1.57
C TRP A 96 -2.26 17.06 1.42
N ALA A 97 -2.20 16.40 0.26
CA ALA A 97 -1.24 15.35 -0.01
C ALA A 97 0.22 15.87 0.05
N PHE A 98 0.45 17.16 -0.24
CA PHE A 98 1.76 17.79 -0.14
C PHE A 98 2.15 18.25 1.27
N ASP A 99 1.27 18.13 2.28
CA ASP A 99 1.62 18.52 3.64
C ASP A 99 2.62 17.53 4.27
N SER A 100 3.78 18.05 4.66
CA SER A 100 4.90 17.27 5.25
C SER A 100 4.57 16.46 6.51
N ARG A 101 3.43 16.72 7.16
CA ARG A 101 2.96 16.01 8.37
C ARG A 101 2.13 14.77 8.02
N ILE A 102 1.76 14.58 6.76
CA ILE A 102 0.94 13.45 6.30
C ILE A 102 1.82 12.22 6.04
N THR A 103 1.33 11.03 6.41
CA THR A 103 2.06 9.78 6.16
C THR A 103 2.03 9.41 4.67
N PRO A 104 2.99 8.60 4.17
CA PRO A 104 2.98 8.15 2.78
C PRO A 104 1.68 7.45 2.35
N GLU A 105 1.09 6.65 3.24
CA GLU A 105 -0.19 5.98 3.00
C GLU A 105 -1.32 6.99 2.81
N ARG A 106 -1.38 7.98 3.70
CA ARG A 106 -2.41 9.01 3.64
C ARG A 106 -2.21 9.96 2.47
N THR A 107 -0.97 10.19 2.06
CA THR A 107 -0.61 10.91 0.83
C THR A 107 -1.16 10.20 -0.39
N ALA A 108 -0.96 8.89 -0.51
CA ALA A 108 -1.48 8.09 -1.61
C ALA A 108 -3.01 8.07 -1.65
N GLU A 109 -3.67 7.98 -0.50
CA GLU A 109 -5.12 8.03 -0.40
C GLU A 109 -5.68 9.38 -0.87
N LEU A 110 -5.10 10.50 -0.40
CA LEU A 110 -5.50 11.84 -0.81
C LEU A 110 -5.27 12.09 -2.31
N ALA A 111 -4.14 11.63 -2.84
CA ALA A 111 -3.85 11.71 -4.27
C ALA A 111 -4.85 10.89 -5.10
N GLY A 112 -5.23 9.69 -4.63
CA GLY A 112 -6.25 8.87 -5.29
C GLY A 112 -7.63 9.55 -5.25
N TRP A 113 -8.02 10.14 -4.13
CA TRP A 113 -9.28 10.90 -4.06
C TRP A 113 -9.31 12.12 -4.98
N ALA A 114 -8.19 12.82 -5.12
CA ALA A 114 -8.07 13.92 -6.07
C ALA A 114 -8.31 13.45 -7.51
N GLU A 115 -7.67 12.34 -7.91
CA GLU A 115 -7.87 11.72 -9.22
C GLU A 115 -9.33 11.30 -9.43
N SER A 116 -9.92 10.67 -8.41
CA SER A 116 -11.31 10.23 -8.44
C SER A 116 -12.30 11.39 -8.63
N MET A 117 -12.04 12.54 -7.99
CA MET A 117 -12.86 13.75 -8.15
C MET A 117 -12.72 14.38 -9.54
N ARG A 118 -11.51 14.39 -10.11
CA ARG A 118 -11.30 14.86 -11.49
C ARG A 118 -12.03 13.97 -12.49
N ALA A 119 -11.89 12.66 -12.36
CA ALA A 119 -12.62 11.70 -13.18
C ALA A 119 -14.14 11.87 -13.06
N LEU A 120 -14.64 12.15 -11.85
CA LEU A 120 -16.05 12.44 -11.62
C LEU A 120 -16.49 13.73 -12.31
N ALA A 121 -15.71 14.80 -12.19
CA ALA A 121 -15.96 16.10 -12.82
C ALA A 121 -15.98 15.98 -14.35
N GLU A 122 -15.00 15.27 -14.93
CA GLU A 122 -14.95 15.00 -16.37
C GLU A 122 -16.17 14.22 -16.85
N LYS A 123 -16.61 13.23 -16.06
CA LYS A 123 -17.78 12.41 -16.39
C LYS A 123 -19.09 13.21 -16.43
N VAL A 124 -19.28 14.16 -15.52
CA VAL A 124 -20.50 14.99 -15.50
C VAL A 124 -20.42 16.17 -16.47
N GLY A 125 -19.21 16.63 -16.79
CA GLY A 125 -18.94 17.69 -17.75
C GLY A 125 -18.91 19.09 -17.13
N SER A 126 -18.23 20.02 -17.80
CA SER A 126 -17.96 21.39 -17.28
C SER A 126 -19.20 22.26 -17.08
N THR A 127 -20.31 21.92 -17.73
CA THR A 127 -21.59 22.63 -17.60
C THR A 127 -22.49 22.04 -16.51
N TRP A 128 -22.03 20.99 -15.81
CA TRP A 128 -22.79 20.37 -14.72
C TRP A 128 -22.78 21.27 -13.49
N ASP A 129 -23.96 21.73 -13.11
CA ASP A 129 -24.19 22.48 -11.88
C ASP A 129 -25.56 22.09 -11.30
N PRO A 130 -25.61 21.10 -10.39
CA PRO A 130 -26.86 20.64 -9.82
C PRO A 130 -27.37 21.67 -8.81
N PRO A 131 -28.71 21.85 -8.73
CA PRO A 131 -29.31 22.75 -7.76
C PRO A 131 -28.91 22.36 -6.34
N ARG A 132 -28.89 23.34 -5.42
CA ARG A 132 -28.56 23.06 -4.01
C ARG A 132 -29.56 22.01 -3.47
N PRO A 133 -29.09 20.86 -2.95
CA PRO A 133 -29.96 19.83 -2.39
C PRO A 133 -30.84 20.40 -1.28
N ALA A 134 -32.10 19.97 -1.23
CA ALA A 134 -33.04 20.39 -0.19
C ALA A 134 -32.76 19.69 1.17
N GLY A 135 -31.95 18.63 1.17
CA GLY A 135 -31.60 17.83 2.35
C GLY A 135 -30.22 18.15 2.92
N ALA A 136 -29.81 17.36 3.92
CA ALA A 136 -28.47 17.44 4.49
C ALA A 136 -27.44 16.98 3.46
N LEU A 137 -26.38 17.77 3.26
CA LEU A 137 -25.25 17.40 2.42
C LEU A 137 -24.41 16.34 3.12
N SER A 138 -23.79 15.46 2.32
CA SER A 138 -22.63 14.71 2.79
C SER A 138 -21.53 15.67 3.26
N LEU A 139 -20.63 15.22 4.13
CA LEU A 139 -19.49 16.04 4.59
C LEU A 139 -18.67 16.56 3.39
N VAL A 140 -18.47 15.72 2.38
CA VAL A 140 -17.73 16.07 1.16
C VAL A 140 -18.52 17.10 0.33
N GLY A 141 -19.82 16.91 0.18
CA GLY A 141 -20.72 17.85 -0.47
C GLY A 141 -20.72 19.23 0.21
N PHE A 142 -20.71 19.24 1.53
CA PHE A 142 -20.62 20.45 2.34
C PHE A 142 -19.29 21.18 2.14
N ILE A 143 -18.17 20.46 2.25
CA ILE A 143 -16.82 21.04 2.05
C ILE A 143 -16.73 21.63 0.64
N GLY A 144 -17.14 20.88 -0.39
CA GLY A 144 -17.04 21.34 -1.78
C GLY A 144 -17.85 22.60 -2.07
N ARG A 145 -19.04 22.74 -1.45
CA ARG A 145 -19.88 23.94 -1.63
C ARG A 145 -19.46 25.14 -0.78
N MET A 146 -18.87 24.92 0.40
CA MET A 146 -18.37 26.02 1.24
C MET A 146 -17.25 26.83 0.57
N MET A 147 -16.60 26.27 -0.45
CA MET A 147 -15.44 26.89 -1.09
C MET A 147 -15.80 27.79 -2.27
N ASP A 148 -17.09 27.89 -2.61
CA ASP A 148 -17.64 28.78 -3.65
C ASP A 148 -18.47 29.95 -3.05
N GLU A 149 -18.65 30.02 -1.72
CA GLU A 149 -19.25 31.15 -0.97
C GLU A 149 -18.17 32.15 -0.51
#